data_AF-A0A0D0IQU1-F1
#
_entry.id   AF-A0A0D0IQU1-F1
#
_cell.length_a   1.000
_cell.length_b   1.000
_cell.length_c   1.000
_cell.angle_alpha   90.00
_cell.angle_beta   90.00
_cell.angle_gamma   90.00
#
_symmetry.space_group_name_H-M   'P 1'
#
loop_
_entity.id
_entity.type
_entity.pdbx_description
1 polymer ?
#
loop_
_entity_poly.entity_id
_entity_poly.type
_entity_poly.pdbx_seq_one_letter_code
_entity_poly.pdbx_strand_id
1 'polypeptide(L)'
;MNKNNINSSYSAAFTAGALLYQEMNSVLHLLMQPNGEELMKDEIKKNEFLNVASINTRKRYVPELIRRYKAVPVSFWQDYLSFSEKAQRVALFYVVMKTYKLIWDFHINVTIPKWKSFDPTITKEDLNLRYNEIAGNDEFVASWSELTQNKIISVYLHILHQAGMRQEGKTDLKQPDLTDEEYLYYLKINEPWFLDACLLHAYQVESIKNLL
;
A
#
# COMPACT_ATOMS: atom_id res chain seq x y z
N MET A 1 35.63 -12.05 -0.58
CA MET A 1 34.60 -11.25 0.10
C MET A 1 33.24 -11.81 -0.29
N ASN A 2 32.65 -12.62 0.58
CA ASN A 2 31.34 -13.23 0.33
C ASN A 2 30.26 -12.14 0.40
N LYS A 3 29.46 -12.01 -0.67
CA LYS A 3 28.21 -11.26 -0.64
C LYS A 3 27.30 -11.98 0.35
N ASN A 4 27.22 -11.47 1.59
CA ASN A 4 26.22 -11.91 2.54
C ASN A 4 24.87 -11.83 1.84
N ASN A 5 24.20 -12.97 1.77
CA ASN A 5 22.84 -13.08 1.31
C ASN A 5 21.98 -12.46 2.41
N ILE A 6 21.86 -11.13 2.43
CA ILE A 6 21.12 -10.44 3.49
C ILE A 6 19.65 -10.81 3.27
N ASN A 7 19.18 -11.78 4.04
CA ASN A 7 17.84 -12.32 3.96
C ASN A 7 16.88 -11.36 4.67
N SER A 8 16.57 -10.23 4.03
CA SER A 8 15.62 -9.25 4.54
C SER A 8 14.26 -9.44 3.88
N SER A 9 13.21 -9.37 4.71
CA SER A 9 11.82 -9.32 4.23
C SER A 9 11.38 -7.90 3.86
N TYR A 10 12.24 -6.89 4.08
CA TYR A 10 11.96 -5.51 3.71
C TYR A 10 12.32 -5.23 2.26
N SER A 11 11.57 -4.32 1.65
CA SER A 11 11.81 -3.85 0.29
C SER A 11 11.42 -2.38 0.16
N ALA A 12 12.23 -1.62 -0.57
CA ALA A 12 11.94 -0.26 -0.97
C ALA A 12 11.19 -0.18 -2.32
N ALA A 13 10.80 -1.30 -2.92
CA ALA A 13 10.31 -1.34 -4.30
C ALA A 13 9.03 -0.52 -4.54
N PHE A 14 8.17 -0.37 -3.51
CA PHE A 14 6.98 0.49 -3.57
C PHE A 14 7.29 1.96 -3.87
N THR A 15 8.53 2.41 -3.63
CA THR A 15 8.96 3.78 -3.93
C THR A 15 8.91 4.13 -5.41
N ALA A 16 8.82 3.12 -6.28
CA ALA A 16 8.63 3.30 -7.70
C ALA A 16 7.33 4.04 -8.02
N GLY A 17 6.21 3.75 -7.31
CA GLY A 17 4.88 4.13 -7.79
C GLY A 17 3.79 4.44 -6.75
N ALA A 18 4.10 4.45 -5.45
CA ALA A 18 3.08 4.65 -4.39
C ALA A 18 1.89 3.66 -4.56
N LEU A 19 0.62 4.09 -4.65
CA LEU A 19 -0.53 3.18 -4.87
C LEU A 19 -0.68 2.66 -6.31
N LEU A 20 -0.22 3.39 -7.33
CA LEU A 20 -0.45 3.05 -8.75
C LEU A 20 -1.94 2.81 -9.10
N TYR A 21 -2.84 3.68 -8.63
CA TYR A 21 -4.29 3.49 -8.80
C TYR A 21 -4.73 3.43 -10.26
N GLN A 22 -4.36 4.44 -11.06
CA GLN A 22 -4.74 4.49 -12.47
C GLN A 22 -4.09 3.35 -13.25
N GLU A 23 -2.83 3.07 -12.97
CA GLU A 23 -2.07 2.02 -13.65
C GLU A 23 -2.56 0.62 -13.32
N MET A 24 -2.97 0.36 -12.07
CA MET A 24 -3.59 -0.92 -11.72
C MET A 24 -4.93 -1.08 -12.43
N ASN A 25 -5.80 -0.07 -12.36
CA ASN A 25 -7.12 -0.13 -13.01
C ASN A 25 -7.01 -0.33 -14.53
N SER A 26 -6.03 0.31 -15.18
CA SER A 26 -5.90 0.21 -16.63
C SER A 26 -5.44 -1.17 -17.12
N VAL A 27 -4.73 -1.95 -16.29
CA VAL A 27 -4.16 -3.25 -16.67
C VAL A 27 -4.72 -4.45 -15.91
N LEU A 28 -5.64 -4.24 -14.95
CA LEU A 28 -6.20 -5.32 -14.15
C LEU A 28 -6.83 -6.43 -15.02
N HIS A 29 -7.49 -6.04 -16.11
CA HIS A 29 -8.08 -6.98 -17.07
C HIS A 29 -7.03 -7.88 -17.75
N LEU A 30 -5.79 -7.40 -17.94
CA LEU A 30 -4.67 -8.20 -18.45
C LEU A 30 -4.15 -9.14 -17.37
N LEU A 31 -3.96 -8.63 -16.15
CA LEU A 31 -3.47 -9.40 -14.99
C LEU A 31 -4.39 -10.58 -14.65
N MET A 32 -5.70 -10.43 -14.87
CA MET A 32 -6.69 -11.47 -14.63
C MET A 32 -6.75 -12.56 -15.73
N GLN A 33 -6.01 -12.43 -16.83
CA GLN A 33 -5.91 -13.48 -17.85
C GLN A 33 -4.98 -14.63 -17.40
N PRO A 34 -5.18 -15.86 -17.92
CA PRO A 34 -4.29 -16.99 -17.63
C PRO A 34 -2.81 -16.73 -17.92
N ASN A 35 -2.50 -15.89 -18.92
CA ASN A 35 -1.15 -15.47 -19.31
C ASN A 35 -0.82 -14.02 -18.91
N GLY A 36 -1.48 -13.49 -17.87
CA GLY A 36 -1.41 -12.06 -17.51
C GLY A 36 0.02 -11.52 -17.28
N GLU A 37 0.93 -12.31 -16.71
CA GLU A 37 2.33 -11.89 -16.53
C GLU A 37 3.08 -11.67 -17.86
N GLU A 38 2.80 -12.48 -18.88
CA GLU A 38 3.39 -12.32 -20.21
C GLU A 38 2.82 -11.08 -20.90
N LEU A 39 1.50 -10.90 -20.82
CA LEU A 39 0.83 -9.70 -21.33
C LEU A 39 1.38 -8.42 -20.69
N MET A 40 1.63 -8.44 -19.38
CA MET A 40 2.22 -7.31 -18.67
C MET A 40 3.67 -7.03 -19.06
N LYS A 41 4.46 -8.06 -19.37
CA LYS A 41 5.84 -7.88 -19.90
C LYS A 41 5.83 -7.26 -21.29
N ASP A 42 4.88 -7.67 -22.13
CA ASP A 42 4.65 -7.07 -23.46
C ASP A 42 4.23 -5.60 -23.35
N GLU A 43 3.39 -5.29 -22.37
CA GLU A 43 2.86 -3.95 -22.14
C GLU A 43 3.97 -2.92 -21.81
N ILE A 44 5.12 -3.35 -21.28
CA ILE A 44 6.31 -2.51 -21.13
C ILE A 44 6.75 -1.89 -22.46
N LYS A 45 6.58 -2.61 -23.58
CA LYS A 45 6.93 -2.11 -24.92
C LYS A 45 5.72 -1.49 -25.60
N LYS A 46 4.58 -2.20 -25.62
CA LYS A 46 3.37 -1.83 -26.37
C LYS A 46 2.70 -0.55 -25.84
N ASN A 47 2.65 -0.34 -24.52
CA ASN A 47 2.00 0.80 -23.87
C ASN A 47 0.52 0.99 -24.22
N GLU A 48 -0.19 -0.07 -24.56
CA GLU A 48 -1.58 0.05 -25.05
C GLU A 48 -2.53 0.47 -23.92
N PHE A 49 -2.22 0.12 -22.66
CA PHE A 49 -3.10 0.27 -21.52
C PHE A 49 -2.50 1.06 -20.35
N LEU A 50 -1.21 0.89 -20.04
CA LEU A 50 -0.56 1.65 -18.97
C LEU A 50 -0.52 3.14 -19.27
N ASN A 51 -0.40 3.50 -20.55
CA ASN A 51 -0.31 4.87 -21.02
C ASN A 51 0.76 5.72 -20.29
N VAL A 52 1.91 5.08 -19.96
CA VAL A 52 3.05 5.74 -19.31
C VAL A 52 4.15 5.97 -20.34
N ALA A 53 4.39 7.22 -20.71
CA ALA A 53 5.35 7.58 -21.78
C ALA A 53 6.75 6.97 -21.56
N SER A 54 7.28 7.06 -20.34
CA SER A 54 8.62 6.56 -20.01
C SER A 54 8.67 5.04 -19.91
N ILE A 55 9.41 4.40 -20.83
CA ILE A 55 9.70 2.96 -20.78
C ILE A 55 10.43 2.56 -19.50
N ASN A 56 11.30 3.42 -18.96
CA ASN A 56 12.00 3.16 -17.70
C ASN A 56 11.04 3.18 -16.51
N THR A 57 10.01 4.03 -16.54
CA THR A 57 8.95 4.01 -15.54
C THR A 57 8.10 2.74 -15.67
N ARG A 58 7.71 2.35 -16.89
CA ARG A 58 6.99 1.08 -17.13
C ARG A 58 7.75 -0.14 -16.63
N LYS A 59 9.06 -0.22 -16.89
CA LYS A 59 9.94 -1.29 -16.38
C LYS A 59 9.97 -1.38 -14.85
N ARG A 60 9.69 -0.27 -14.15
CA ARG A 60 9.56 -0.25 -12.70
C ARG A 60 8.14 -0.58 -12.24
N TYR A 61 7.12 -0.07 -12.93
CA TYR A 61 5.72 -0.26 -12.52
C TYR A 61 5.23 -1.68 -12.73
N VAL A 62 5.53 -2.29 -13.88
CA VAL A 62 5.02 -3.62 -14.24
C VAL A 62 5.36 -4.69 -13.19
N PRO A 63 6.61 -4.82 -12.70
CA PRO A 63 6.91 -5.74 -11.62
C PRO A 63 6.13 -5.47 -10.33
N GLU A 64 5.88 -4.20 -9.99
CA GLU A 64 5.09 -3.84 -8.79
C GLU A 64 3.61 -4.21 -8.95
N LEU A 65 3.03 -3.96 -10.13
CA LEU A 65 1.63 -4.31 -10.44
C LEU A 65 1.42 -5.82 -10.38
N ILE A 66 2.31 -6.60 -11.00
CA ILE A 66 2.28 -8.06 -10.91
C ILE A 66 2.42 -8.53 -9.45
N ARG A 67 3.37 -7.95 -8.69
CA ARG A 67 3.59 -8.34 -7.28
C ARG A 67 2.34 -8.07 -6.44
N ARG A 68 1.73 -6.90 -6.58
CA ARG A 68 0.51 -6.51 -5.86
C ARG A 68 -0.68 -7.37 -6.24
N TYR A 69 -0.84 -7.67 -7.52
CA TYR A 69 -1.88 -8.58 -8.00
C TYR A 69 -1.81 -9.95 -7.31
N LYS A 70 -0.60 -10.49 -7.17
CA LYS A 70 -0.33 -11.78 -6.50
C LYS A 70 -0.43 -11.76 -4.97
N ALA A 71 -0.47 -10.59 -4.34
CA ALA A 71 -0.47 -10.48 -2.88
C ALA A 71 -1.82 -10.82 -2.23
N VAL A 72 -2.88 -10.90 -3.04
CA VAL A 72 -4.26 -11.17 -2.61
C VAL A 72 -4.91 -12.15 -3.60
N PRO A 73 -5.95 -12.91 -3.20
CA PRO A 73 -6.60 -13.88 -4.09
C PRO A 73 -7.31 -13.22 -5.27
N VAL A 74 -7.52 -13.97 -6.36
CA VAL A 74 -8.23 -13.49 -7.56
C VAL A 74 -9.65 -12.99 -7.23
N SER A 75 -10.33 -13.62 -6.27
CA SER A 75 -11.67 -13.19 -5.83
C SER A 75 -11.68 -11.75 -5.32
N PHE A 76 -10.62 -11.29 -4.64
CA PHE A 76 -10.51 -9.90 -4.19
C PHE A 76 -10.56 -8.93 -5.38
N TRP A 77 -9.87 -9.26 -6.48
CA TRP A 77 -9.85 -8.43 -7.68
C TRP A 77 -11.18 -8.47 -8.43
N GLN A 78 -11.93 -9.56 -8.36
CA GLN A 78 -13.29 -9.64 -8.90
C GLN A 78 -14.23 -8.70 -8.15
N ASP A 79 -14.17 -8.71 -6.82
CA ASP A 79 -14.96 -7.80 -5.97
C ASP A 79 -14.54 -6.34 -6.15
N TYR A 80 -13.23 -6.07 -6.25
CA TYR A 80 -12.64 -4.74 -6.46
C TYR A 80 -13.22 -4.00 -7.67
N LEU A 81 -13.59 -4.71 -8.75
CA LEU A 81 -14.18 -4.10 -9.95
C LEU A 81 -15.54 -3.44 -9.68
N SER A 82 -16.24 -3.84 -8.61
CA SER A 82 -17.54 -3.27 -8.20
C SER A 82 -17.42 -2.07 -7.25
N PHE A 83 -16.22 -1.81 -6.71
CA PHE A 83 -16.00 -0.80 -5.70
C PHE A 83 -16.10 0.63 -6.26
N SER A 84 -16.51 1.56 -5.40
CA SER A 84 -16.38 3.00 -5.66
C SER A 84 -14.90 3.38 -5.81
N GLU A 85 -14.58 4.51 -6.45
CA GLU A 85 -13.18 4.98 -6.55
C GLU A 85 -12.52 5.10 -5.16
N LYS A 86 -13.26 5.58 -4.15
CA LYS A 86 -12.75 5.70 -2.78
C LYS A 86 -12.43 4.34 -2.20
N ALA A 87 -13.36 3.38 -2.31
CA ALA A 87 -13.13 2.01 -1.86
C ALA A 87 -12.00 1.31 -2.62
N GLN A 88 -11.86 1.55 -3.92
CA GLN A 88 -10.73 1.01 -4.70
C GLN A 88 -9.38 1.55 -4.20
N ARG A 89 -9.28 2.85 -3.90
CA ARG A 89 -8.04 3.43 -3.35
C ARG A 89 -7.68 2.83 -1.99
N VAL A 90 -8.67 2.62 -1.13
CA VAL A 90 -8.48 1.96 0.17
C VAL A 90 -8.15 0.47 -0.01
N ALA A 91 -8.77 -0.22 -0.97
CA ALA A 91 -8.46 -1.60 -1.33
C ALA A 91 -7.02 -1.76 -1.87
N LEU A 92 -6.52 -0.81 -2.65
CA LEU A 92 -5.11 -0.80 -3.04
C LEU A 92 -4.18 -0.53 -1.86
N PHE A 93 -4.60 0.29 -0.89
CA PHE A 93 -3.85 0.45 0.35
C PHE A 93 -3.75 -0.88 1.12
N TYR A 94 -4.86 -1.63 1.26
CA TYR A 94 -4.86 -3.00 1.79
C TYR A 94 -3.85 -3.91 1.07
N VAL A 95 -3.89 -3.92 -0.27
CA VAL A 95 -2.97 -4.72 -1.10
C VAL A 95 -1.51 -4.32 -0.85
N VAL A 96 -1.22 -3.02 -0.79
CA VAL A 96 0.13 -2.51 -0.52
C VAL A 96 0.60 -2.89 0.88
N MET A 97 -0.27 -2.85 1.90
CA MET A 97 0.06 -3.34 3.25
C MET A 97 0.38 -4.83 3.27
N LYS A 98 -0.40 -5.65 2.54
CA LYS A 98 -0.13 -7.10 2.36
C LYS A 98 1.15 -7.38 1.57
N THR A 99 1.55 -6.45 0.69
CA THR A 99 2.70 -6.63 -0.22
C THR A 99 4.03 -6.23 0.42
N TYR A 100 4.07 -5.16 1.23
CA TYR A 100 5.33 -4.57 1.70
C TYR A 100 5.38 -4.46 3.22
N LYS A 101 6.27 -5.24 3.82
CA LYS A 101 6.50 -5.24 5.28
C LYS A 101 6.84 -3.85 5.84
N LEU A 102 7.59 -3.03 5.11
CA LEU A 102 7.94 -1.68 5.58
C LEU A 102 6.71 -0.77 5.72
N ILE A 103 5.76 -0.88 4.78
CA ILE A 103 4.49 -0.15 4.84
C ILE A 103 3.66 -0.64 6.03
N TRP A 104 3.58 -1.96 6.21
CA TRP A 104 2.94 -2.57 7.37
C TRP A 104 3.53 -2.04 8.68
N ASP A 105 4.86 -2.08 8.82
CA ASP A 105 5.54 -1.66 10.05
C ASP A 105 5.39 -0.17 10.34
N PHE A 106 5.41 0.69 9.33
CA PHE A 106 5.10 2.11 9.50
C PHE A 106 3.66 2.33 9.95
N HIS A 107 2.72 1.62 9.35
CA HIS A 107 1.31 1.85 9.63
C HIS A 107 0.92 1.35 11.01
N ILE A 108 1.27 0.10 11.33
CA ILE A 108 0.91 -0.53 12.60
C ILE A 108 1.65 0.08 13.78
N ASN A 109 2.95 0.40 13.64
CA ASN A 109 3.76 0.86 14.77
C ASN A 109 3.86 2.39 14.88
N VAL A 110 3.41 3.16 13.89
CA VAL A 110 3.47 4.63 13.94
C VAL A 110 2.11 5.25 13.68
N THR A 111 1.47 4.97 12.54
CA THR A 111 0.25 5.66 12.14
C THR A 111 -0.94 5.35 13.05
N ILE A 112 -1.20 4.08 13.36
CA ILE A 112 -2.28 3.69 14.27
C ILE A 112 -2.05 4.23 15.69
N PRO A 113 -0.85 4.10 16.30
CA PRO A 113 -0.56 4.72 17.60
C PRO A 113 -0.74 6.23 17.62
N LYS A 114 -0.29 6.94 16.56
CA LYS A 114 -0.50 8.38 16.40
C LYS A 114 -1.99 8.73 16.35
N TRP A 115 -2.76 8.01 15.54
CA TRP A 115 -4.21 8.20 15.45
C TRP A 115 -4.92 8.02 16.80
N LYS A 116 -4.45 7.08 17.63
CA LYS A 116 -4.99 6.83 18.98
C LYS A 116 -4.47 7.79 20.05
N SER A 117 -3.55 8.69 19.70
CA SER A 117 -2.99 9.68 20.62
C SER A 117 -3.86 10.94 20.71
N PHE A 118 -3.52 11.85 21.61
CA PHE A 118 -4.23 13.13 21.75
C PHE A 118 -4.02 14.08 20.55
N ASP A 119 -2.91 13.92 19.82
CA ASP A 119 -2.58 14.69 18.62
C ASP A 119 -2.42 13.75 17.41
N PRO A 120 -3.50 13.48 16.65
CA PRO A 120 -3.51 12.52 15.55
C PRO A 120 -2.80 13.06 14.30
N THR A 121 -1.52 13.37 14.44
CA THR A 121 -0.65 13.89 13.39
C THR A 121 0.48 12.91 13.07
N ILE A 122 0.88 12.83 11.81
CA ILE A 122 2.03 12.06 11.36
C ILE A 122 3.04 12.94 10.62
N THR A 123 4.28 12.91 11.09
CA THR A 123 5.40 13.69 10.55
C THR A 123 6.45 12.79 9.90
N LYS A 124 7.43 13.40 9.24
CA LYS A 124 8.57 12.65 8.69
C LYS A 124 9.47 12.12 9.80
N GLU A 125 9.59 12.88 10.88
CA GLU A 125 10.40 12.59 12.07
C GLU A 125 9.90 11.31 12.76
N ASP A 126 8.58 11.16 12.90
CA ASP A 126 7.97 9.94 13.45
C ASP A 126 8.35 8.69 12.64
N LEU A 127 8.33 8.80 11.32
CA LEU A 127 8.67 7.70 10.41
C LEU A 127 10.18 7.45 10.32
N ASN A 128 10.98 8.51 10.46
CA ASN A 128 12.44 8.40 10.54
C ASN A 128 12.86 7.61 11.78
N LEU A 129 12.23 7.86 12.93
CA LEU A 129 12.50 7.10 14.15
C LEU A 129 12.23 5.61 13.91
N ARG A 130 11.05 5.26 13.38
CA ARG A 130 10.71 3.87 13.09
C ARG A 130 11.64 3.24 12.05
N TYR A 131 12.01 3.97 11.02
CA TYR A 131 12.97 3.50 10.02
C TYR A 131 14.33 3.18 10.67
N ASN A 132 14.85 4.07 11.52
CA ASN A 132 16.13 3.89 12.19
C ASN A 132 16.11 2.70 13.16
N GLU A 133 15.00 2.44 13.85
CA GLU A 133 14.81 1.23 14.65
C GLU A 133 14.88 -0.04 13.79
N ILE A 134 14.25 -0.03 12.61
CA ILE A 134 14.32 -1.17 11.67
C ILE A 134 15.75 -1.34 11.16
N ALA A 135 16.41 -0.26 10.73
CA ALA A 135 17.79 -0.27 10.26
C ALA A 135 18.77 -0.77 11.33
N GLY A 136 18.55 -0.44 12.61
CA GLY A 136 19.36 -0.96 13.72
C GLY A 136 19.29 -2.48 13.89
N ASN A 137 18.25 -3.13 13.36
CA ASN A 137 18.01 -4.57 13.48
C ASN A 137 18.09 -5.34 12.14
N ASP A 138 18.26 -4.66 11.00
CA ASP A 138 18.29 -5.25 9.67
C ASP A 138 19.40 -4.60 8.82
N GLU A 139 20.48 -5.35 8.56
CA GLU A 139 21.64 -4.87 7.81
C GLU A 139 21.31 -4.43 6.37
N PHE A 140 20.27 -5.01 5.75
CA PHE A 140 19.88 -4.64 4.39
C PHE A 140 19.23 -3.26 4.38
N VAL A 141 18.33 -3.00 5.33
CA VAL A 141 17.73 -1.67 5.50
C VAL A 141 18.79 -0.65 5.92
N ALA A 142 19.72 -1.01 6.80
CA ALA A 142 20.85 -0.17 7.19
C ALA A 142 21.75 0.23 6.02
N SER A 143 21.84 -0.62 4.99
CA SER A 143 22.66 -0.36 3.81
C SER A 143 22.10 0.70 2.86
N TRP A 144 20.83 1.08 3.01
CA TRP A 144 20.18 2.04 2.12
C TRP A 144 20.65 3.48 2.39
N SER A 145 20.77 4.27 1.32
CA SER A 145 21.20 5.66 1.42
C SER A 145 20.12 6.54 2.06
N GLU A 146 20.52 7.70 2.60
CA GLU A 146 19.62 8.72 3.12
C GLU A 146 18.58 9.17 2.06
N LEU A 147 18.99 9.23 0.79
CA LEU A 147 18.07 9.50 -0.33
C LEU A 147 16.97 8.44 -0.45
N THR A 148 17.31 7.17 -0.24
CA THR A 148 16.36 6.05 -0.27
C THR A 148 15.41 6.11 0.92
N GLN A 149 15.94 6.37 2.13
CA GLN A 149 15.15 6.59 3.34
C GLN A 149 14.15 7.73 3.17
N ASN A 150 14.61 8.90 2.71
CA ASN A 150 13.76 10.06 2.46
C ASN A 150 12.66 9.76 1.43
N LYS A 151 12.98 8.97 0.40
CA LYS A 151 12.00 8.54 -0.61
C LYS A 151 10.98 7.56 -0.04
N ILE A 152 11.40 6.59 0.75
CA ILE A 152 10.54 5.62 1.47
C ILE A 152 9.48 6.36 2.29
N ILE A 153 9.93 7.30 3.13
CA ILE A 153 9.07 8.07 4.03
C ILE A 153 8.10 8.95 3.23
N SER A 154 8.62 9.67 2.23
CA SER A 154 7.80 10.54 1.39
C SER A 154 6.74 9.75 0.60
N VAL A 155 7.07 8.56 0.12
CA VAL A 155 6.12 7.71 -0.61
C VAL A 155 5.08 7.10 0.31
N TYR A 156 5.44 6.65 1.52
CA TYR A 156 4.45 6.17 2.50
C TYR A 156 3.43 7.25 2.84
N LEU A 157 3.92 8.46 3.12
CA LEU A 157 3.09 9.63 3.33
C LEU A 157 2.19 9.89 2.10
N HIS A 158 2.71 9.82 0.88
CA HIS A 158 1.88 9.95 -0.33
C HIS A 158 0.83 8.83 -0.46
N ILE A 159 1.14 7.59 -0.07
CA ILE A 159 0.18 6.47 -0.03
C ILE A 159 -0.98 6.79 0.91
N LEU A 160 -0.73 7.29 2.13
CA LEU A 160 -1.79 7.71 3.04
C LEU A 160 -2.68 8.80 2.45
N HIS A 161 -2.08 9.75 1.71
CA HIS A 161 -2.86 10.77 1.02
C HIS A 161 -3.76 10.16 -0.07
N GLN A 162 -3.21 9.29 -0.92
CA GLN A 162 -3.96 8.64 -2.00
C GLN A 162 -5.06 7.69 -1.48
N ALA A 163 -4.87 7.11 -0.29
CA ALA A 163 -5.86 6.27 0.40
C ALA A 163 -6.93 7.10 1.14
N GLY A 164 -6.84 8.44 1.12
CA GLY A 164 -7.79 9.31 1.82
C GLY A 164 -7.58 9.40 3.33
N MET A 165 -6.44 8.98 3.86
CA MET A 165 -6.14 8.99 5.30
C MET A 165 -5.43 10.25 5.79
N ARG A 166 -5.11 11.17 4.87
CA ARG A 166 -4.60 12.51 5.16
C ARG A 166 -4.77 13.44 3.97
N GLN A 167 -4.68 14.74 4.22
CA GLN A 167 -4.62 15.74 3.14
C GLN A 167 -3.17 15.92 2.66
N GLU A 168 -2.99 16.32 1.40
CA GLU A 168 -1.65 16.61 0.87
C GLU A 168 -1.03 17.80 1.60
N GLY A 169 0.26 17.69 1.94
CA GLY A 169 0.99 18.72 2.70
C GLY A 169 0.57 18.89 4.16
N LYS A 170 -0.42 18.13 4.65
CA LYS A 170 -0.84 18.16 6.06
C LYS A 170 -0.36 16.93 6.82
N THR A 171 -0.22 17.12 8.12
CA THR A 171 0.18 16.08 9.07
C THR A 171 -1.04 15.39 9.70
N ASP A 172 -2.19 16.07 9.75
CA ASP A 172 -3.42 15.53 10.34
C ASP A 172 -3.86 14.25 9.63
N LEU A 173 -4.04 13.20 10.43
CA LEU A 173 -4.67 11.97 10.01
C LEU A 173 -6.18 12.12 9.98
N LYS A 174 -6.83 11.33 9.15
CA LYS A 174 -8.28 11.18 9.10
C LYS A 174 -8.65 9.77 8.65
N GLN A 175 -9.87 9.37 8.94
CA GLN A 175 -10.43 8.14 8.38
C GLN A 175 -10.68 8.31 6.87
N PRO A 176 -10.52 7.23 6.07
CA PRO A 176 -11.04 7.23 4.72
C PRO A 176 -12.56 7.31 4.73
N ASP A 177 -13.11 7.95 3.70
CA ASP A 177 -14.54 8.20 3.56
C ASP A 177 -15.20 7.04 2.81
N LEU A 178 -15.49 5.96 3.54
CA LEU A 178 -16.18 4.75 3.06
C LEU A 178 -17.46 4.50 3.87
N THR A 179 -18.39 3.74 3.29
CA THR A 179 -19.60 3.29 3.99
C THR A 179 -19.33 2.07 4.89
N ASP A 180 -20.24 1.81 5.83
CA ASP A 180 -20.16 0.63 6.70
C ASP A 180 -20.20 -0.68 5.88
N GLU A 181 -20.94 -0.74 4.77
CA GLU A 181 -20.95 -1.90 3.87
C GLU A 181 -19.60 -2.11 3.15
N GLU A 182 -18.94 -1.03 2.75
CA GLU A 182 -17.59 -1.09 2.16
C GLU A 182 -16.56 -1.59 3.19
N TYR A 183 -16.70 -1.25 4.48
CA TYR A 183 -15.87 -1.82 5.54
C TYR A 183 -16.24 -3.27 5.87
N LEU A 184 -17.54 -3.61 5.85
CA LEU A 184 -18.06 -4.95 6.12
C LEU A 184 -17.45 -6.00 5.19
N TYR A 185 -17.10 -5.62 3.96
CA TYR A 185 -16.37 -6.48 3.02
C TYR A 185 -15.13 -7.13 3.66
N TYR A 186 -14.32 -6.36 4.39
CA TYR A 186 -13.08 -6.87 4.99
C TYR A 186 -13.35 -7.86 6.13
N LEU A 187 -14.49 -7.75 6.82
CA LEU A 187 -14.93 -8.78 7.77
C LEU A 187 -15.34 -10.07 7.04
N LYS A 188 -16.08 -9.95 5.93
CA LYS A 188 -16.55 -11.10 5.13
C LYS A 188 -15.41 -11.92 4.53
N ILE A 189 -14.29 -11.28 4.18
CA ILE A 189 -13.09 -11.97 3.70
C ILE A 189 -12.12 -12.38 4.83
N ASN A 190 -12.54 -12.30 6.09
CA ASN A 190 -11.75 -12.65 7.29
C ASN A 190 -10.46 -11.81 7.47
N GLU A 191 -10.54 -10.52 7.18
CA GLU A 191 -9.44 -9.55 7.31
C GLU A 191 -9.82 -8.38 8.26
N PRO A 192 -10.30 -8.65 9.50
CA PRO A 192 -10.82 -7.62 10.40
C PRO A 192 -9.79 -6.60 10.86
N TRP A 193 -8.50 -6.95 10.86
CA TRP A 193 -7.41 -6.03 11.21
C TRP A 193 -7.39 -4.79 10.30
N PHE A 194 -7.94 -4.89 9.08
CA PHE A 194 -7.91 -3.79 8.13
C PHE A 194 -8.84 -2.64 8.52
N LEU A 195 -9.86 -2.88 9.35
CA LEU A 195 -10.69 -1.80 9.90
C LEU A 195 -9.87 -0.91 10.85
N ASP A 196 -9.01 -1.50 11.69
CA ASP A 196 -8.06 -0.73 12.51
C ASP A 196 -7.04 0.03 11.64
N ALA A 197 -6.58 -0.59 10.55
CA ALA A 197 -5.72 0.06 9.56
C ALA A 197 -6.43 1.19 8.78
N CYS A 198 -7.77 1.17 8.74
CA CYS A 198 -8.57 2.29 8.26
C CYS A 198 -8.83 3.34 9.33
N LEU A 199 -8.15 3.25 10.48
CA LEU A 199 -8.23 4.18 11.59
C LEU A 199 -9.63 4.23 12.24
N LEU A 200 -10.43 3.17 12.12
CA LEU A 200 -11.73 3.10 12.80
C LEU A 200 -11.55 3.05 14.32
N HIS A 201 -12.43 3.75 15.04
CA HIS A 201 -12.52 3.61 16.48
C HIS A 201 -13.23 2.31 16.85
N ALA A 202 -12.94 1.78 18.04
CA ALA A 202 -13.50 0.51 18.49
C ALA A 202 -15.04 0.43 18.41
N TYR A 203 -15.74 1.53 18.71
CA TYR A 203 -17.20 1.56 18.61
C TYR A 203 -17.72 1.46 17.16
N GLN A 204 -16.99 2.00 16.18
CA GLN A 204 -17.33 1.87 14.75
C GLN A 204 -17.13 0.43 14.29
N VAL A 205 -16.01 -0.19 14.70
CA VAL A 205 -15.72 -1.59 14.41
C VAL A 205 -16.81 -2.50 14.97
N GLU A 206 -17.24 -2.29 16.22
CA GLU A 206 -18.35 -3.05 16.81
C GLU A 206 -19.68 -2.81 16.09
N SER A 207 -19.98 -1.57 15.68
CA SER A 207 -21.16 -1.26 14.87
C SER A 207 -21.19 -2.05 13.56
N ILE A 208 -20.06 -2.08 12.84
CA ILE A 208 -19.96 -2.80 11.56
C ILE A 208 -20.03 -4.31 11.76
N LYS A 209 -19.45 -4.86 12.84
CA LYS A 209 -19.58 -6.29 13.16
C LYS A 209 -21.03 -6.71 13.37
N ASN A 210 -21.88 -5.84 13.90
CA ASN A 210 -23.31 -6.11 14.10
C ASN A 210 -24.12 -6.15 12.79
N LEU A 211 -23.51 -5.82 11.64
CA LEU A 211 -24.11 -5.92 10.31
C LEU A 211 -23.86 -7.27 9.62
N LEU A 212 -23.02 -8.15 10.19
CA LEU A 212 -22.78 -9.51 9.71
C LEU A 212 -23.98 -10.43 9.97
#